data_AF-A0A962INI1-F1
#
_entry.id   AF-A0A962INI1-F1
#
_cell.length_a   1.000
_cell.length_b   1.000
_cell.length_c   1.000
_cell.angle_alpha   90.00
_cell.angle_beta   90.00
_cell.angle_gamma   90.00
#
_symmetry.space_group_name_H-M   'P 1'
#
loop_
_entity.id
_entity.type
_entity.pdbx_description
1 polymer ?
#
loop_
_entity_poly.entity_id
_entity_poly.type
_entity_poly.pdbx_seq_one_letter_code
_entity_poly.pdbx_strand_id
1 'polypeptide(L)'
;MEILTDDDIDFSRYEHETETQERVKPASVWVAELIENLRNPVKTRQQFMPWRKTQGLIQFRPGEVTVWGGANGAGKSLVTGMVALGLLAQKQRVCIASFEMKPRKTLERMARQWSGFNPEDPAFAGSREAKDELLSIYEEFKGWTEQGLWLYDQQGTVTAKKVCAVVRYCATEKRISHFFIDSLMKCVGAEDDYNGQKAFVDELTAIARDHDMHIHLVHHIRKPNDESHKPNKYDYKGTGAITDQVDNVVSVWRNKPKEKKREA
;
A
#
# COMPACT_ATOMS: atom_id res chain seq x y z
N MET A 1 16.54 -10.00 2.49
CA MET A 1 15.14 -9.69 2.15
C MET A 1 14.36 -10.99 2.05
N GLU A 2 13.19 -11.09 2.68
CA GLU A 2 12.37 -12.31 2.70
C GLU A 2 11.17 -12.14 1.75
N ILE A 3 10.99 -13.08 0.83
CA ILE A 3 9.83 -13.15 -0.08
C ILE A 3 8.85 -14.14 0.52
N LEU A 4 7.59 -13.74 0.67
CA LEU A 4 6.55 -14.62 1.18
C LEU A 4 5.93 -15.39 0.01
N THR A 5 5.93 -16.72 0.11
CA THR A 5 5.33 -17.63 -0.87
C THR A 5 4.26 -18.52 -0.21
N ASP A 6 3.43 -19.16 -1.01
CA ASP A 6 2.39 -20.06 -0.52
C ASP A 6 2.91 -21.45 -0.13
N ASP A 7 4.08 -21.86 -0.64
CA ASP A 7 4.64 -23.20 -0.39
C ASP A 7 5.26 -23.31 1.02
N ASP A 8 5.64 -22.17 1.61
CA ASP A 8 6.35 -22.12 2.88
C ASP A 8 5.43 -21.85 4.10
N ILE A 9 4.20 -21.36 3.87
CA ILE A 9 3.31 -20.84 4.93
C ILE A 9 1.87 -21.35 4.76
N ASP A 10 1.34 -22.00 5.80
CA ASP A 10 -0.06 -22.43 5.88
C ASP A 10 -0.99 -21.25 6.25
N PHE A 11 -1.45 -20.51 5.24
CA PHE A 11 -2.35 -19.37 5.41
C PHE A 11 -3.77 -19.75 5.87
N SER A 12 -4.17 -21.02 5.80
CA SER A 12 -5.53 -21.45 6.18
C SER A 12 -5.86 -21.13 7.64
N ARG A 13 -4.84 -21.09 8.50
CA ARG A 13 -4.94 -20.76 9.93
C ARG A 13 -5.38 -19.32 10.21
N TYR A 14 -5.25 -18.44 9.22
CA TYR A 14 -5.57 -17.01 9.32
C TYR A 14 -6.88 -16.66 8.60
N GLU A 15 -7.66 -17.66 8.14
CA GLU A 15 -8.95 -17.42 7.50
C GLU A 15 -10.08 -17.10 8.48
N HIS A 16 -9.90 -17.35 9.78
CA HIS A 16 -10.91 -17.17 10.81
C HIS A 16 -10.42 -16.25 11.93
N GLU A 17 -11.24 -15.27 12.33
CA GLU A 17 -11.01 -14.48 13.54
C GLU A 17 -11.34 -15.30 14.79
N THR A 18 -10.44 -15.27 15.77
CA THR A 18 -10.64 -15.87 17.09
C THR A 18 -11.06 -14.81 18.12
N GLU A 19 -12.16 -15.13 18.80
CA GLU A 19 -12.67 -14.59 20.07
C GLU A 19 -13.57 -13.34 20.10
N THR A 20 -14.85 -13.63 20.39
CA THR A 20 -15.85 -12.74 20.96
C THR A 20 -15.86 -12.90 22.49
N GLN A 21 -14.89 -12.33 23.20
CA GLN A 21 -15.01 -12.09 24.65
C GLN A 21 -15.70 -10.74 24.89
N GLU A 22 -16.60 -10.64 25.88
CA GLU A 22 -17.47 -9.49 26.16
C GLU A 22 -16.77 -8.12 26.01
N ARG A 23 -17.05 -7.41 24.89
CA ARG A 23 -16.41 -6.13 24.53
C ARG A 23 -17.15 -4.88 25.02
N VAL A 24 -18.24 -5.04 25.78
CA VAL A 24 -19.02 -3.89 26.29
C VAL A 24 -18.46 -3.46 27.64
N LYS A 25 -17.71 -2.36 27.67
CA LYS A 25 -17.15 -1.76 28.88
C LYS A 25 -17.80 -0.39 29.14
N PRO A 26 -17.84 0.11 30.39
CA PRO A 26 -18.32 1.46 30.65
C PRO A 26 -17.38 2.50 30.04
N ALA A 27 -17.93 3.59 29.50
CA ALA A 27 -17.18 4.66 28.84
C ALA A 27 -16.04 5.24 29.72
N SER A 28 -16.21 5.19 31.04
CA SER A 28 -15.23 5.64 32.04
C SER A 28 -13.87 4.95 31.93
N VAL A 29 -13.79 3.72 31.41
CA VAL A 29 -12.52 3.01 31.18
C VAL A 29 -11.65 3.79 30.19
N TRP A 30 -12.19 4.12 29.02
CA TRP A 30 -11.44 4.89 28.02
C TRP A 30 -11.23 6.35 28.44
N VAL A 31 -12.13 6.96 29.21
CA VAL A 31 -11.89 8.30 29.77
C VAL A 31 -10.69 8.30 30.71
N ALA A 32 -10.53 7.25 31.53
CA ALA A 32 -9.35 7.10 32.38
C ALA A 32 -8.06 6.97 31.53
N GLU A 33 -8.08 6.17 30.46
CA GLU A 33 -6.97 6.06 29.51
C GLU A 33 -6.65 7.41 28.84
N LEU A 34 -7.66 8.20 28.46
CA LEU A 34 -7.48 9.54 27.90
C LEU A 34 -6.84 10.50 28.92
N ILE A 35 -7.28 10.47 30.17
CA ILE A 35 -6.68 11.28 31.25
C ILE A 35 -5.23 10.87 31.48
N GLU A 36 -4.94 9.57 31.46
CA GLU A 36 -3.57 9.06 31.58
C GLU A 36 -2.69 9.51 30.41
N ASN A 37 -3.19 9.42 29.17
CA ASN A 37 -2.49 9.92 27.99
C ASN A 37 -2.25 11.44 28.03
N LEU A 38 -3.17 12.22 28.61
CA LEU A 38 -2.95 13.66 28.81
C LEU A 38 -1.85 13.94 29.85
N ARG A 39 -1.75 13.11 30.88
CA ARG A 39 -0.69 13.22 31.91
C ARG A 39 0.67 12.75 31.39
N ASN A 40 0.67 11.68 30.59
CA ASN A 40 1.85 11.04 30.01
C ASN A 40 1.71 10.95 28.49
N PRO A 41 1.94 12.06 27.75
CA PRO A 41 1.74 12.07 26.31
C PRO A 41 2.67 11.08 25.61
N VAL A 42 2.10 10.00 25.08
CA VAL A 42 2.80 9.10 24.18
C VAL A 42 2.91 9.81 22.84
N LYS A 43 4.14 10.16 22.43
CA LYS A 43 4.38 10.69 21.07
C LYS A 43 4.18 9.58 20.05
N THR A 44 2.98 9.48 19.49
CA THR A 44 2.71 8.61 18.35
C THR A 44 3.58 9.04 17.18
N ARG A 45 4.35 8.11 16.60
CA ARG A 45 5.13 8.40 15.39
C ARG A 45 4.15 8.70 14.27
N GLN A 46 4.19 9.93 13.77
CA GLN A 46 3.39 10.30 12.62
C GLN A 46 4.01 9.69 11.36
N GLN A 47 3.21 8.94 10.62
CA GLN A 47 3.61 8.31 9.36
C GLN A 47 3.03 9.12 8.20
N PHE A 48 3.89 9.70 7.39
CA PHE A 48 3.49 10.63 6.33
C PHE A 48 3.86 10.11 4.96
N MET A 49 3.20 10.68 3.94
CA MET A 49 3.71 10.65 2.58
C MET A 49 5.09 11.33 2.46
N PRO A 50 5.92 10.95 1.48
CA PRO A 50 7.27 11.49 1.30
C PRO A 50 7.29 12.98 0.89
N TRP A 51 6.18 13.52 0.42
CA TRP A 51 6.09 14.91 -0.02
C TRP A 51 5.65 15.83 1.11
N ARG A 52 6.53 16.72 1.59
CA ARG A 52 6.26 17.65 2.71
C ARG A 52 4.93 18.41 2.60
N LYS A 53 4.56 18.85 1.39
CA LYS A 53 3.29 19.58 1.13
C LYS A 53 2.02 18.79 1.50
N THR A 54 2.14 17.48 1.73
CA THR A 54 1.01 16.60 2.05
C THR A 54 0.89 16.28 3.54
N GLN A 55 1.88 16.64 4.36
CA GLN A 55 1.92 16.29 5.79
C GLN A 55 0.81 16.95 6.61
N GLY A 56 0.30 18.10 6.17
CA GLY A 56 -0.88 18.74 6.77
C GLY A 56 -2.22 18.26 6.21
N LEU A 57 -2.22 17.35 5.23
CA LEU A 57 -3.42 16.88 4.54
C LEU A 57 -3.77 15.43 4.91
N ILE A 58 -2.75 14.58 5.08
CA ILE A 58 -2.94 13.17 5.40
C ILE A 58 -1.81 12.66 6.29
N GLN A 59 -2.20 11.84 7.25
CA GLN A 59 -1.33 10.99 8.04
C GLN A 59 -1.86 9.56 7.88
N PHE A 60 -0.98 8.60 7.66
CA PHE A 60 -1.37 7.20 7.66
C PHE A 60 -1.42 6.75 9.13
N ARG A 61 -2.62 6.58 9.69
CA ARG A 61 -2.74 6.12 11.08
C ARG A 61 -2.85 4.60 11.13
N PRO A 62 -2.31 3.94 12.17
CA PRO A 62 -2.64 2.56 12.50
C PRO A 62 -4.16 2.37 12.53
N GLY A 63 -4.67 1.24 12.02
CA GLY A 63 -6.11 0.97 12.02
C GLY A 63 -6.88 1.49 10.80
N GLU A 64 -6.25 2.30 9.94
CA GLU A 64 -6.93 2.93 8.81
C GLU A 64 -6.64 2.25 7.46
N VAL A 65 -7.59 2.37 6.53
CA VAL A 65 -7.44 1.98 5.13
C VAL A 65 -7.39 3.23 4.25
N THR A 66 -6.40 3.29 3.35
CA THR A 66 -6.30 4.29 2.30
C THR A 66 -6.49 3.67 0.92
N VAL A 67 -7.49 4.14 0.17
CA VAL A 67 -7.65 3.78 -1.24
C VAL A 67 -6.91 4.76 -2.15
N TRP A 68 -6.12 4.22 -3.07
CA TRP A 68 -5.39 4.94 -4.11
C TRP A 68 -6.08 4.76 -5.46
N GLY A 69 -6.86 5.75 -5.88
CA GLY A 69 -7.61 5.73 -7.14
C GLY A 69 -6.93 6.46 -8.28
N GLY A 70 -7.25 6.10 -9.52
CA GLY A 70 -6.76 6.79 -10.71
C GLY A 70 -6.90 5.93 -11.96
N ALA A 71 -6.83 6.57 -13.13
CA ALA A 71 -6.95 5.87 -14.40
C ALA A 71 -5.77 4.91 -14.66
N ASN A 72 -5.91 4.01 -15.63
CA ASN A 72 -4.79 3.19 -16.11
C ASN A 72 -3.66 4.10 -16.61
N GLY A 73 -2.42 3.78 -16.25
CA GLY A 73 -1.26 4.59 -16.64
C GLY A 73 -1.14 5.95 -15.93
N ALA A 74 -2.03 6.29 -14.99
CA ALA A 74 -1.93 7.53 -14.21
C ALA A 74 -0.75 7.58 -13.24
N GLY A 75 -0.07 6.44 -13.01
CA GLY A 75 1.11 6.34 -12.14
C GLY A 75 0.80 5.94 -10.70
N LYS A 76 -0.36 5.32 -10.42
CA LYS A 76 -0.74 4.84 -9.06
C LYS A 76 0.37 4.04 -8.39
N SER A 77 0.81 2.96 -9.04
CA SER A 77 1.87 2.08 -8.51
C SER A 77 3.22 2.78 -8.36
N LEU A 78 3.50 3.82 -9.17
CA LEU A 78 4.70 4.65 -9.00
C LEU A 78 4.58 5.52 -7.74
N VAL A 79 3.42 6.15 -7.54
CA VAL A 79 3.16 6.97 -6.35
C VAL A 79 3.18 6.11 -5.09
N THR A 80 2.50 4.96 -5.07
CA THR A 80 2.49 4.07 -3.92
C THR A 80 3.86 3.45 -3.64
N GLY A 81 4.66 3.14 -4.68
CA GLY A 81 6.06 2.74 -4.51
C GLY A 81 6.92 3.80 -3.81
N MET A 82 6.78 5.08 -4.19
CA MET A 82 7.44 6.19 -3.49
C MET A 82 6.95 6.33 -2.04
N VAL A 83 5.65 6.15 -1.80
CA VAL A 83 5.10 6.18 -0.44
C VAL A 83 5.68 5.04 0.41
N ALA A 84 5.73 3.83 -0.12
CA ALA A 84 6.35 2.68 0.54
C ALA A 84 7.82 2.96 0.91
N LEU A 85 8.62 3.50 -0.02
CA LEU A 85 10.01 3.91 0.25
C LEU A 85 10.10 4.99 1.35
N GLY A 86 9.20 5.97 1.32
CA GLY A 86 9.11 7.01 2.34
C GLY A 86 8.75 6.46 3.72
N LEU A 87 7.91 5.43 3.79
CA LEU A 87 7.55 4.75 5.03
C LEU A 87 8.71 3.91 5.58
N LEU A 88 9.48 3.24 4.72
CA LEU A 88 10.72 2.58 5.12
C LEU A 88 11.71 3.59 5.73
N ALA A 89 11.85 4.78 5.14
CA ALA A 89 12.67 5.87 5.70
C ALA A 89 12.20 6.34 7.08
N GLN A 90 10.90 6.19 7.37
CA GLN A 90 10.29 6.44 8.67
C GLN A 90 10.34 5.21 9.60
N LYS A 91 11.18 4.22 9.28
CA LYS A 91 11.41 2.97 10.04
C LYS A 91 10.14 2.14 10.21
N GLN A 92 9.23 2.21 9.24
CA GLN A 92 8.05 1.37 9.18
C GLN A 92 8.34 0.07 8.44
N ARG A 93 7.62 -1.00 8.82
CA ARG A 93 7.67 -2.29 8.13
C ARG A 93 6.56 -2.34 7.10
N VAL A 94 6.93 -2.65 5.86
CA VAL A 94 6.08 -2.54 4.68
C VAL A 94 6.04 -3.86 3.95
N CYS A 95 4.85 -4.33 3.58
CA CYS A 95 4.68 -5.41 2.63
C CYS A 95 3.91 -4.95 1.40
N ILE A 96 4.32 -5.42 0.23
CA ILE A 96 3.66 -5.14 -1.04
C ILE A 96 3.20 -6.46 -1.67
N ALA A 97 1.88 -6.59 -1.80
CA ALA A 97 1.22 -7.62 -2.58
C ALA A 97 0.78 -7.02 -3.92
N SER A 98 1.61 -7.24 -4.95
CA SER A 98 1.35 -6.80 -6.32
C SER A 98 0.87 -7.98 -7.16
N PHE A 99 -0.40 -7.95 -7.56
CA PHE A 99 -1.05 -8.95 -8.40
C PHE A 99 -1.08 -8.56 -9.89
N GLU A 100 -0.65 -7.35 -10.23
CA GLU A 100 -0.48 -6.92 -11.62
C GLU A 100 0.95 -7.13 -12.13
N MET A 101 1.94 -7.21 -11.23
CA MET A 101 3.36 -7.29 -11.58
C MET A 101 4.13 -8.25 -10.68
N LYS A 102 5.10 -8.97 -11.29
CA LYS A 102 6.04 -9.81 -10.57
C LYS A 102 6.90 -8.99 -9.59
N PRO A 103 7.28 -9.55 -8.41
CA PRO A 103 8.10 -8.86 -7.41
C PRO A 103 9.38 -8.22 -7.96
N ARG A 104 10.09 -8.92 -8.86
CA ARG A 104 11.30 -8.39 -9.52
C ARG A 104 11.04 -7.05 -10.24
N LYS A 105 9.91 -6.92 -10.94
CA LYS A 105 9.59 -5.70 -11.68
C LYS A 105 9.14 -4.57 -10.75
N THR A 106 8.52 -4.90 -9.62
CA THR A 106 8.24 -3.93 -8.55
C THR A 106 9.55 -3.39 -7.96
N LEU A 107 10.49 -4.28 -7.62
CA LEU A 107 11.82 -3.90 -7.11
C LEU A 107 12.64 -3.10 -8.11
N GLU A 108 12.63 -3.47 -9.40
CA GLU A 108 13.31 -2.71 -10.45
C GLU A 108 12.84 -1.25 -10.49
N ARG A 109 11.54 -1.01 -10.36
CA ARG A 109 10.98 0.34 -10.28
C ARG A 109 11.37 1.03 -8.97
N MET A 110 11.24 0.37 -7.83
CA MET A 110 11.58 0.94 -6.53
C MET A 110 13.07 1.28 -6.42
N ALA A 111 13.96 0.46 -6.99
CA ALA A 111 15.39 0.72 -7.04
C ALA A 111 15.67 2.03 -7.79
N ARG A 112 15.05 2.25 -8.96
CA ARG A 112 15.15 3.51 -9.72
C ARG A 112 14.58 4.70 -8.95
N GLN A 113 13.49 4.49 -8.23
CA GLN A 113 12.85 5.53 -7.40
C GLN A 113 13.73 5.93 -6.21
N TRP A 114 14.40 4.96 -5.60
CA TRP A 114 15.27 5.14 -4.46
C TRP A 114 16.62 5.76 -4.88
N SER A 115 17.23 5.24 -5.95
CA SER A 115 18.54 5.68 -6.43
C SER A 115 18.49 6.98 -7.24
N GLY A 116 17.37 7.26 -7.89
CA GLY A 116 17.25 8.35 -8.87
C GLY A 116 17.90 8.04 -10.23
N PHE A 117 18.47 6.85 -10.42
CA PHE A 117 19.16 6.46 -11.64
C PHE A 117 18.34 5.46 -12.47
N ASN A 118 18.48 5.55 -13.79
CA ASN A 118 17.98 4.54 -14.71
C ASN A 118 19.16 3.63 -15.14
N PRO A 119 19.16 2.33 -14.80
CA PRO A 119 20.21 1.41 -15.25
C PRO A 119 20.35 1.28 -16.76
N GLU A 120 19.29 1.61 -17.50
CA GLU A 120 19.27 1.60 -18.95
C GLU A 120 19.74 2.93 -19.56
N ASP A 121 20.14 3.91 -18.75
CA ASP A 121 20.71 5.15 -19.25
C ASP A 121 22.02 4.87 -20.01
N PRO A 122 22.18 5.36 -21.26
CA PRO A 122 23.41 5.18 -22.03
C PRO A 122 24.69 5.61 -21.30
N ALA A 123 24.58 6.53 -20.33
CA ALA A 123 25.70 6.93 -19.48
C ALA A 123 26.37 5.75 -18.74
N PHE A 124 25.62 4.68 -18.42
CA PHE A 124 26.13 3.48 -17.74
C PHE A 124 26.55 2.36 -18.70
N ALA A 125 26.16 2.42 -19.98
CA ALA A 125 26.40 1.33 -20.93
C ALA A 125 27.84 1.28 -21.46
N GLY A 126 28.56 2.41 -21.44
CA GLY A 126 29.89 2.55 -22.06
C GLY A 126 31.08 2.66 -21.10
N SER A 127 30.85 2.77 -19.78
CA SER A 127 31.91 2.89 -18.77
C SER A 127 31.78 1.79 -17.72
N ARG A 128 32.87 1.05 -17.51
CA ARG A 128 32.93 0.01 -16.47
C ARG A 128 32.82 0.64 -15.08
N GLU A 129 33.47 1.78 -14.89
CA GLU A 129 33.48 2.54 -13.65
C GLU A 129 32.06 3.00 -13.27
N ALA A 130 31.32 3.58 -14.23
CA ALA A 130 29.94 4.00 -14.03
C ALA A 130 29.01 2.82 -13.69
N LYS A 131 29.25 1.66 -14.31
CA LYS A 131 28.51 0.43 -14.01
C LYS A 131 28.82 -0.10 -12.61
N ASP A 132 30.09 -0.09 -12.21
CA ASP A 132 30.52 -0.53 -10.88
C ASP A 132 29.94 0.39 -9.78
N GLU A 133 29.86 1.70 -10.03
CA GLU A 133 29.19 2.66 -9.14
C GLU A 133 27.69 2.35 -9.01
N LEU A 134 26.99 2.11 -10.13
CA LEU A 134 25.58 1.75 -10.11
C LEU A 134 25.33 0.44 -9.35
N LEU A 135 26.21 -0.56 -9.48
CA LEU A 135 26.14 -1.81 -8.72
C LEU A 135 26.28 -1.56 -7.22
N SER A 136 27.20 -0.68 -6.80
CA SER A 136 27.34 -0.29 -5.40
C SER A 136 26.05 0.33 -4.85
N ILE A 137 25.42 1.23 -5.61
CA ILE A 137 24.13 1.85 -5.23
C ILE A 137 23.02 0.77 -5.08
N TYR A 138 23.03 -0.25 -5.92
CA TYR A 138 22.05 -1.35 -5.84
C TYR A 138 22.29 -2.27 -4.63
N GLU A 139 23.54 -2.48 -4.22
CA GLU A 139 23.84 -3.16 -2.96
C GLU A 139 23.39 -2.35 -1.74
N GLU A 140 23.53 -1.02 -1.77
CA GLU A 140 22.95 -0.15 -0.73
C GLU A 140 21.41 -0.26 -0.70
N PHE A 141 20.77 -0.26 -1.87
CA PHE A 141 19.32 -0.47 -1.96
C PHE A 141 18.91 -1.82 -1.37
N LYS A 142 19.65 -2.91 -1.65
CA LYS A 142 19.39 -4.22 -1.04
C LYS A 142 19.44 -4.12 0.49
N GLY A 143 20.51 -3.53 1.05
CA GLY A 143 20.62 -3.30 2.49
C GLY A 143 19.48 -2.42 3.05
N TRP A 144 19.00 -1.46 2.27
CA TRP A 144 17.83 -0.66 2.60
C TRP A 144 16.55 -1.49 2.69
N THR A 145 16.31 -2.38 1.71
CA THR A 145 15.12 -3.25 1.72
C THR A 145 15.11 -4.23 2.89
N GLU A 146 16.29 -4.67 3.36
CA GLU A 146 16.41 -5.60 4.49
C GLU A 146 15.93 -5.02 5.82
N GLN A 147 15.83 -3.68 5.93
CA GLN A 147 15.38 -3.01 7.14
C GLN A 147 13.88 -3.13 7.38
N GLY A 148 13.08 -3.45 6.34
CA GLY A 148 11.64 -3.47 6.53
C GLY A 148 10.76 -3.68 5.31
N LEU A 149 11.28 -4.15 4.17
CA LEU A 149 10.47 -4.38 2.97
C LEU A 149 10.26 -5.87 2.71
N TRP A 150 9.00 -6.26 2.58
CA TRP A 150 8.57 -7.59 2.15
C TRP A 150 7.78 -7.49 0.84
N LEU A 151 7.87 -8.51 0.01
CA LEU A 151 7.00 -8.69 -1.15
C LEU A 151 6.28 -10.01 -1.02
N TYR A 152 4.98 -10.00 -1.31
CA TYR A 152 4.21 -11.23 -1.46
C TYR A 152 4.32 -11.68 -2.91
N ASP A 153 4.98 -12.82 -3.14
CA ASP A 153 5.10 -13.45 -4.46
C ASP A 153 3.98 -14.47 -4.63
N GLN A 154 2.85 -13.95 -5.07
CA GLN A 154 1.65 -14.75 -5.21
C GLN A 154 1.81 -15.73 -6.39
N GLN A 155 1.65 -17.03 -6.11
CA GLN A 155 1.55 -18.06 -7.14
C GLN A 155 0.06 -18.49 -7.31
N GLY A 156 -0.33 -18.80 -8.54
CA GLY A 156 -1.67 -19.31 -8.85
C GLY A 156 -2.78 -18.25 -8.82
N THR A 157 -3.92 -18.58 -8.21
CA THR A 157 -5.13 -17.72 -8.19
C THR A 157 -5.16 -16.81 -6.95
N VAL A 158 -5.49 -15.53 -7.15
CA VAL A 158 -5.74 -14.57 -6.08
C VAL A 158 -7.22 -14.64 -5.68
N THR A 159 -7.50 -14.77 -4.39
CA THR A 159 -8.86 -14.66 -3.84
C THR A 159 -8.88 -13.69 -2.67
N ALA A 160 -9.99 -12.99 -2.46
CA ALA A 160 -10.18 -12.07 -1.35
C ALA A 160 -9.82 -12.71 0.01
N LYS A 161 -10.29 -13.93 0.26
CA LYS A 161 -9.99 -14.70 1.49
C LYS A 161 -8.49 -14.90 1.69
N LYS A 162 -7.80 -15.35 0.65
CA LYS A 162 -6.36 -15.60 0.69
C LYS A 162 -5.58 -14.31 0.94
N VAL A 163 -5.96 -13.21 0.28
CA VAL A 163 -5.35 -11.91 0.52
C VAL A 163 -5.54 -11.49 1.97
N CYS A 164 -6.75 -11.63 2.54
CA CYS A 164 -7.01 -11.31 3.94
C CYS A 164 -6.17 -12.17 4.90
N ALA A 165 -6.03 -13.47 4.64
CA ALA A 165 -5.17 -14.36 5.42
C ALA A 165 -3.69 -13.94 5.37
N VAL A 166 -3.17 -13.57 4.19
CA VAL A 166 -1.80 -13.04 4.03
C VAL A 166 -1.61 -11.73 4.79
N VAL A 167 -2.61 -10.84 4.74
CA VAL A 167 -2.59 -9.56 5.46
C VAL A 167 -2.53 -9.81 6.98
N ARG A 168 -3.37 -10.71 7.52
CA ARG A 168 -3.33 -11.11 8.94
C ARG A 168 -2.01 -11.75 9.35
N TYR A 169 -1.48 -12.67 8.55
CA TYR A 169 -0.15 -13.26 8.77
C TYR A 169 0.95 -12.19 8.83
N CYS A 170 0.92 -11.25 7.89
CA CYS A 170 1.89 -10.17 7.84
C CYS A 170 1.82 -9.26 9.07
N ALA A 171 0.61 -8.97 9.54
CA ALA A 171 0.41 -8.16 10.73
C ALA A 171 0.88 -8.87 12.02
N THR A 172 0.57 -10.16 12.16
CA THR A 172 0.84 -10.96 13.37
C THR A 172 2.29 -11.46 13.44
N GLU A 173 2.70 -12.27 12.47
CA GLU A 173 3.99 -12.98 12.48
C GLU A 173 5.14 -12.06 12.07
N LYS A 174 4.91 -11.24 11.04
CA LYS A 174 5.93 -10.33 10.50
C LYS A 174 5.84 -8.94 11.08
N ARG A 175 4.85 -8.61 11.92
CA ARG A 175 4.67 -7.28 12.53
C ARG A 175 4.76 -6.15 11.52
N ILE A 176 4.20 -6.37 10.33
CA ILE A 176 4.13 -5.37 9.27
C ILE A 176 3.13 -4.29 9.69
N SER A 177 3.54 -3.03 9.58
CA SER A 177 2.74 -1.86 9.94
C SER A 177 1.99 -1.25 8.75
N HIS A 178 2.47 -1.51 7.52
CA HIS A 178 1.83 -1.05 6.28
C HIS A 178 1.73 -2.18 5.26
N PHE A 179 0.53 -2.43 4.75
CA PHE A 179 0.31 -3.45 3.73
C PHE A 179 -0.27 -2.83 2.47
N PHE A 180 0.40 -3.00 1.32
CA PHE A 180 -0.03 -2.49 0.02
C PHE A 180 -0.64 -3.62 -0.81
N ILE A 181 -1.85 -3.40 -1.32
CA ILE A 181 -2.57 -4.31 -2.22
C ILE A 181 -2.70 -3.62 -3.58
N ASP A 182 -2.03 -4.15 -4.60
CA ASP A 182 -2.09 -3.65 -5.98
C ASP A 182 -2.50 -4.77 -6.95
N SER A 183 -3.78 -4.94 -7.30
CA SER A 183 -4.92 -4.06 -7.08
C SER A 183 -6.18 -4.80 -6.61
N LEU A 184 -7.18 -4.04 -6.12
CA LEU A 184 -8.49 -4.55 -5.67
C LEU A 184 -9.13 -5.47 -6.72
N MET A 185 -9.05 -5.09 -8.00
CA MET A 185 -9.67 -5.82 -9.10
C MET A 185 -9.06 -7.19 -9.39
N LYS A 186 -7.89 -7.50 -8.82
CA LYS A 186 -7.32 -8.85 -8.87
C LYS A 186 -7.75 -9.72 -7.70
N CYS A 187 -8.32 -9.14 -6.64
CA CYS A 187 -8.69 -9.86 -5.42
C CYS A 187 -10.12 -10.40 -5.47
N VAL A 188 -11.01 -9.73 -6.19
CA VAL A 188 -12.44 -10.08 -6.28
C VAL A 188 -12.72 -10.77 -7.62
N GLY A 189 -13.61 -11.76 -7.61
CA GLY A 189 -13.82 -12.68 -8.74
C GLY A 189 -14.30 -12.00 -10.03
N ALA A 190 -15.21 -11.03 -9.94
CA ALA A 190 -15.77 -10.32 -11.09
C ALA A 190 -15.90 -8.81 -10.84
N GLU A 191 -15.87 -8.00 -11.91
CA GLU A 191 -15.99 -6.53 -11.81
C GLU A 191 -17.39 -6.07 -11.34
N ASP A 192 -18.42 -6.87 -11.58
CA ASP A 192 -19.82 -6.65 -11.19
C ASP A 192 -20.21 -7.32 -9.87
N ASP A 193 -19.28 -8.04 -9.22
CA ASP A 193 -19.47 -8.58 -7.87
C ASP A 193 -19.34 -7.46 -6.81
N TYR A 194 -20.33 -6.58 -6.80
CA TYR A 194 -20.39 -5.43 -5.89
C TYR A 194 -20.47 -5.85 -4.42
N ASN A 195 -21.11 -6.99 -4.13
CA ASN A 195 -21.20 -7.51 -2.77
C ASN A 195 -19.85 -8.09 -2.32
N GLY A 196 -19.16 -8.84 -3.17
CA GLY A 196 -17.81 -9.33 -2.88
C GLY A 196 -16.79 -8.19 -2.73
N GLN A 197 -16.90 -7.13 -3.53
CA GLN A 197 -16.07 -5.92 -3.37
C GLN A 197 -16.33 -5.24 -2.03
N LYS A 198 -17.60 -5.04 -1.66
CA LYS A 198 -17.97 -4.47 -0.36
C LYS A 198 -17.44 -5.35 0.79
N ALA A 199 -17.66 -6.65 0.73
CA ALA A 199 -17.23 -7.59 1.78
C ALA A 199 -15.70 -7.61 1.92
N PHE A 200 -14.97 -7.58 0.81
CA PHE A 200 -13.51 -7.54 0.84
C PHE A 200 -12.98 -6.25 1.46
N VAL A 201 -13.54 -5.09 1.11
CA VAL A 201 -13.12 -3.82 1.72
C VAL A 201 -13.49 -3.76 3.19
N ASP A 202 -14.68 -4.24 3.56
CA ASP A 202 -15.11 -4.36 4.96
C ASP A 202 -14.11 -5.16 5.79
N GLU A 203 -13.75 -6.34 5.30
CA GLU A 203 -12.77 -7.25 5.91
C GLU A 203 -11.40 -6.59 6.07
N LEU A 204 -10.91 -5.88 5.04
CA LEU A 204 -9.66 -5.13 5.15
C LEU A 204 -9.74 -4.04 6.24
N THR A 205 -10.88 -3.35 6.38
CA THR A 205 -11.04 -2.35 7.44
C THR A 205 -11.12 -2.99 8.83
N ALA A 206 -11.69 -4.18 8.96
CA ALA A 206 -11.67 -4.95 10.20
C ALA A 206 -10.24 -5.35 10.57
N ILE A 207 -9.52 -5.98 9.64
CA ILE A 207 -8.13 -6.41 9.82
C ILE A 207 -7.22 -5.22 10.17
N ALA A 208 -7.39 -4.07 9.50
CA ALA A 208 -6.63 -2.86 9.80
C ALA A 208 -6.78 -2.48 11.27
N ARG A 209 -8.03 -2.38 11.77
CA ARG A 209 -8.36 -2.00 13.14
C ARG A 209 -7.90 -3.03 14.17
N ASP A 210 -8.15 -4.31 13.91
CA ASP A 210 -7.84 -5.39 14.87
C ASP A 210 -6.34 -5.59 15.06
N HIS A 211 -5.52 -5.22 14.06
CA HIS A 211 -4.07 -5.40 14.11
C HIS A 211 -3.27 -4.09 14.13
N ASP A 212 -3.92 -2.93 14.30
CA ASP A 212 -3.26 -1.61 14.25
C ASP A 212 -2.34 -1.44 13.02
N MET A 213 -2.79 -1.95 11.86
CA MET A 213 -2.03 -1.90 10.61
C MET A 213 -2.69 -0.92 9.64
N HIS A 214 -1.89 -0.14 8.92
CA HIS A 214 -2.41 0.69 7.84
C HIS A 214 -2.43 -0.08 6.52
N ILE A 215 -3.58 -0.15 5.85
CA ILE A 215 -3.72 -0.86 4.58
C ILE A 215 -3.87 0.14 3.43
N HIS A 216 -3.06 -0.02 2.40
CA HIS A 216 -3.10 0.77 1.17
C HIS A 216 -3.68 -0.07 0.03
N LEU A 217 -4.84 0.31 -0.49
CA LEU A 217 -5.56 -0.44 -1.52
C LEU A 217 -5.59 0.33 -2.83
N VAL A 218 -4.93 -0.19 -3.87
CA VAL A 218 -4.95 0.41 -5.21
C VAL A 218 -6.22 0.01 -5.92
N HIS A 219 -6.92 1.00 -6.50
CA HIS A 219 -8.14 0.78 -7.25
C HIS A 219 -8.19 1.62 -8.53
N HIS A 220 -8.95 1.14 -9.50
CA HIS A 220 -9.11 1.81 -10.79
C HIS A 220 -10.39 2.66 -10.79
N ILE A 221 -10.32 3.83 -11.41
CA ILE A 221 -11.52 4.62 -11.74
C ILE A 221 -12.09 4.20 -13.09
N ARG A 222 -13.34 4.56 -13.36
CA ARG A 222 -14.01 4.42 -14.65
C ARG A 222 -13.20 5.15 -15.70
N LYS A 223 -13.19 4.60 -16.93
CA LYS A 223 -12.45 5.21 -18.03
C LYS A 223 -13.03 6.61 -18.28
N PRO A 224 -12.25 7.70 -18.11
CA PRO A 224 -12.76 9.03 -18.34
C PRO A 224 -13.00 9.25 -19.84
N ASN A 225 -13.90 10.20 -20.17
CA ASN A 225 -14.21 10.55 -21.56
C ASN A 225 -13.01 11.18 -22.29
N ASP A 226 -12.15 11.90 -21.55
CA ASP A 226 -10.92 12.49 -22.08
C ASP A 226 -9.77 12.41 -21.06
N GLU A 227 -8.55 12.67 -21.53
CA GLU A 227 -7.33 12.65 -20.69
C GLU A 227 -7.17 13.88 -19.77
N SER A 228 -8.09 14.85 -19.84
CA SER A 228 -8.08 16.07 -19.02
C SER A 228 -8.92 15.94 -17.76
N HIS A 229 -9.84 14.97 -17.72
CA HIS A 229 -10.71 14.70 -16.58
C HIS A 229 -9.92 14.47 -15.29
N LYS A 230 -10.17 15.31 -14.30
CA LYS A 230 -9.62 15.16 -12.95
C LYS A 230 -10.55 14.25 -12.14
N PRO A 231 -10.06 13.14 -11.56
CA PRO A 231 -10.90 12.21 -10.81
C PRO A 231 -11.55 12.87 -9.58
N ASN A 232 -12.76 12.44 -9.30
CA ASN A 232 -13.52 12.70 -8.08
C ASN A 232 -14.03 11.37 -7.48
N LYS A 233 -14.69 11.43 -6.32
CA LYS A 233 -15.17 10.25 -5.59
C LYS A 233 -16.10 9.36 -6.42
N TYR A 234 -16.92 9.93 -7.29
CA TYR A 234 -17.92 9.20 -8.09
C TYR A 234 -17.31 8.47 -9.30
N ASP A 235 -16.04 8.72 -9.61
CA ASP A 235 -15.37 8.08 -10.75
C ASP A 235 -14.91 6.66 -10.42
N TYR A 236 -14.89 6.23 -9.15
CA TYR A 236 -14.36 4.92 -8.76
C TYR A 236 -15.21 3.79 -9.36
N LYS A 237 -14.55 2.75 -9.90
CA LYS A 237 -15.24 1.58 -10.45
C LYS A 237 -15.85 0.75 -9.33
N GLY A 238 -16.85 -0.06 -9.67
CA GLY A 238 -17.45 -0.99 -8.73
C GLY A 238 -18.44 -0.31 -7.79
N THR A 239 -18.60 -0.89 -6.61
CA THR A 239 -19.51 -0.37 -5.58
C THR A 239 -19.00 0.93 -4.96
N GLY A 240 -19.90 1.88 -4.72
CA GLY A 240 -19.60 3.12 -3.99
C GLY A 240 -19.09 2.84 -2.57
N ALA A 241 -19.45 1.68 -2.01
CA ALA A 241 -19.01 1.22 -0.70
C ALA A 241 -17.47 1.19 -0.56
N ILE A 242 -16.73 0.99 -1.64
CA ILE A 242 -15.25 1.01 -1.62
C ILE A 242 -14.74 2.35 -1.08
N THR A 243 -15.32 3.47 -1.51
CA THR A 243 -14.90 4.81 -1.07
C THR A 243 -15.63 5.29 0.19
N ASP A 244 -16.70 4.60 0.59
CA ASP A 244 -17.49 4.96 1.77
C ASP A 244 -17.01 4.22 3.04
N GLN A 245 -16.43 3.02 2.91
CA GLN A 245 -15.96 2.21 4.04
C GLN A 245 -14.55 2.58 4.51
N VAL A 246 -13.71 3.11 3.62
CA VAL A 246 -12.31 3.39 3.92
C VAL A 246 -12.14 4.79 4.54
N ASP A 247 -11.11 4.94 5.37
CA ASP A 247 -10.86 6.17 6.10
C ASP A 247 -10.32 7.28 5.21
N ASN A 248 -9.53 6.92 4.19
CA ASN A 248 -8.87 7.86 3.30
C ASN A 248 -9.06 7.49 1.83
N VAL A 249 -9.33 8.48 0.98
CA VAL A 249 -9.40 8.33 -0.48
C VAL A 249 -8.44 9.31 -1.13
N VAL A 250 -7.42 8.79 -1.82
CA VAL A 250 -6.42 9.59 -2.53
C VAL A 250 -6.52 9.30 -4.03
N SER A 251 -6.70 10.35 -4.83
CA SER A 251 -6.72 10.23 -6.30
C SER A 251 -5.39 10.65 -6.92
N VAL A 252 -4.81 9.77 -7.72
CA VAL A 252 -3.62 10.02 -8.53
C VAL A 252 -4.05 10.40 -9.94
N TRP A 253 -3.69 11.62 -10.34
CA TRP A 253 -4.00 12.17 -11.65
C TRP A 253 -2.75 12.68 -12.35
N ARG A 254 -2.51 12.17 -13.55
CA ARG A 254 -1.46 12.66 -14.45
C ARG A 254 -2.08 13.71 -15.36
N ASN A 255 -1.67 14.96 -15.18
CA ASN A 255 -2.14 16.08 -16.00
C ASN A 255 -1.52 16.03 -17.40
N LYS A 256 -2.08 15.17 -18.27
CA LYS A 256 -1.65 14.97 -19.66
C LYS A 256 -1.70 16.25 -20.50
N PRO A 257 -2.71 17.13 -20.39
CA PRO A 257 -2.68 18.41 -21.09
C PRO A 257 -1.47 19.28 -20.72
N LYS A 258 -1.10 19.34 -19.43
CA LYS A 258 0.09 20.08 -18.97
C LYS A 258 1.38 19.43 -19.46
N GLU A 259 1.46 18.11 -19.49
CA GLU A 259 2.60 17.36 -20.02
C GLU A 259 2.83 17.67 -21.51
N LYS A 260 1.79 17.55 -22.34
CA LYS A 260 1.86 17.88 -23.78
C LYS A 260 2.32 19.33 -24.02
N LYS A 261 1.87 20.28 -23.19
CA LYS A 261 2.31 21.70 -23.26
C LYS A 261 3.77 21.94 -22.87
N ARG A 262 4.42 21.01 -22.16
CA ARG A 262 5.86 21.13 -21.83
C ARG A 262 6.76 20.51 -22.89
N GLU A 263 6.20 19.61 -23.71
CA GLU A 263 6.90 18.90 -24.79
C GLU A 263 6.80 19.64 -26.13
N ALA A 264 5.81 20.53 -26.27
CA ALA A 264 5.66 21.46 -27.39
C ALA A 264 6.46 22.74 -27.17
#